data_AF-A0A0F0HGH0-F1
#
_entry.id   AF-A0A0F0HGH0-F1
#
_cell.length_a   1.000
_cell.length_b   1.000
_cell.length_c   1.000
_cell.angle_alpha   90.00
_cell.angle_beta   90.00
_cell.angle_gamma   90.00
#
_symmetry.space_group_name_H-M   'P 1'
#
loop_
_entity.id
_entity.type
_entity.pdbx_description
1 polymer ?
#
loop_
_entity_poly.entity_id
_entity_poly.type
_entity_poly.pdbx_seq_one_letter_code
_entity_poly.pdbx_strand_id
1 'polypeptide(L)'
;MTRLRAVVALYALVLLAGCQRGPTETEKLDSTNNELGKKIVADWQAVSGVAAAKYDYHRTVSTMGLGFDAALKPESASDTLVQELVEIAKRDYWQSTADIPLAAAIFRSGELPETPVKDKSIIMFDGPIKIDMYDKAQVAEMNAKYGPKPEKK
;
A
#
# COMPACT_ATOMS: atom_id res chain seq x y z
N MET A 1 -16.83 -22.51 40.06
CA MET A 1 -16.10 -21.42 39.38
C MET A 1 -14.65 -21.90 39.34
N THR A 2 -14.02 -22.30 38.23
CA THR A 2 -13.46 -21.42 37.19
C THR A 2 -12.89 -22.32 36.09
N ARG A 3 -13.68 -22.74 35.09
CA ARG A 3 -13.16 -23.47 33.91
C ARG A 3 -13.89 -23.08 32.62
N LEU A 4 -14.10 -21.78 32.44
CA LEU A 4 -14.75 -21.21 31.25
C LEU A 4 -14.02 -19.93 30.82
N ARG A 5 -12.70 -20.02 30.58
CA ARG A 5 -11.91 -18.90 30.04
C ARG A 5 -10.91 -19.28 28.95
N ALA A 6 -10.75 -20.57 28.63
CA ALA A 6 -9.70 -21.01 27.72
C ALA A 6 -10.15 -21.21 26.25
N VAL A 7 -11.45 -21.19 25.95
CA VAL A 7 -11.95 -21.52 24.59
C VAL A 7 -12.12 -20.27 23.71
N VAL A 8 -12.24 -19.08 24.30
CA VAL A 8 -12.44 -17.82 23.54
C VAL A 8 -11.13 -17.30 22.93
N ALA A 9 -9.98 -17.71 23.43
CA ALA A 9 -8.68 -17.24 22.93
C ALA A 9 -8.25 -17.90 21.60
N LEU A 10 -8.87 -19.02 21.20
CA LEU A 10 -8.46 -19.76 20.00
C LEU A 10 -9.18 -19.29 18.71
N TYR A 11 -10.30 -18.57 18.83
CA TYR A 11 -11.06 -18.07 17.67
C TYR A 11 -10.54 -16.72 17.13
N ALA A 12 -9.75 -15.97 17.91
CA ALA A 12 -9.17 -14.71 17.47
C ALA A 12 -7.95 -14.89 16.54
N LEU A 13 -7.36 -16.10 16.46
CA LEU A 13 -6.14 -16.33 15.68
C LEU A 13 -6.40 -16.82 14.25
N VAL A 14 -7.63 -17.20 13.90
CA VAL A 14 -7.95 -17.86 12.62
C VAL A 14 -8.50 -16.89 11.57
N LEU A 15 -8.89 -15.67 11.95
CA LEU A 15 -9.41 -14.66 11.01
C LEU A 15 -8.33 -13.86 10.25
N LEU A 16 -7.04 -14.12 10.49
CA LEU A 16 -5.91 -13.50 9.76
C LEU A 16 -5.40 -14.32 8.56
N ALA A 17 -6.03 -15.45 8.24
CA ALA A 17 -5.66 -16.29 7.10
C ALA A 17 -6.54 -16.05 5.84
N GLY A 18 -7.22 -14.89 5.76
CA GLY A 18 -7.98 -14.49 4.59
C GLY A 18 -7.07 -14.03 3.44
N CYS A 19 -7.00 -14.83 2.38
CA CYS A 19 -6.57 -14.46 1.02
C CYS A 19 -5.11 -14.04 0.80
N GLN A 20 -4.14 -14.85 1.23
CA GLN A 20 -2.81 -14.81 0.59
C GLN A 20 -2.82 -15.72 -0.65
N ARG A 21 -3.16 -15.16 -1.83
CA ARG A 21 -2.71 -15.74 -3.10
C ARG A 21 -1.20 -15.69 -3.06
N GLY A 22 -0.59 -16.87 -2.96
CA GLY A 22 0.85 -17.02 -2.89
C GLY A 22 1.55 -16.48 -4.13
N PRO A 23 2.85 -16.19 -4.00
CA PRO A 23 3.58 -15.48 -5.01
C PRO A 23 3.68 -16.23 -6.35
N THR A 24 3.43 -15.53 -7.47
CA THR A 24 3.67 -16.07 -8.83
C THR A 24 5.15 -15.88 -9.19
N GLU A 25 5.71 -16.73 -10.07
CA GLU A 25 7.17 -16.85 -10.32
C GLU A 25 7.90 -15.55 -10.73
N THR A 26 7.19 -14.47 -11.04
CA THR A 26 7.72 -13.10 -11.20
C THR A 26 8.20 -12.44 -9.90
N GLU A 27 7.80 -12.91 -8.72
CA GLU A 27 8.19 -12.35 -7.41
C GLU A 27 9.62 -12.63 -6.96
N LYS A 28 10.37 -13.44 -7.72
CA LYS A 28 11.81 -13.65 -7.47
C LYS A 28 12.70 -12.53 -8.02
N LEU A 29 12.17 -11.60 -8.84
CA LEU A 29 13.00 -10.67 -9.60
C LEU A 29 13.43 -9.39 -8.87
N ASP A 30 12.82 -9.02 -7.73
CA ASP A 30 13.38 -8.00 -6.82
C ASP A 30 12.74 -8.12 -5.42
N SER A 31 13.42 -8.80 -4.49
CA SER A 31 12.92 -9.01 -3.12
C SER A 31 12.64 -7.68 -2.40
N THR A 32 13.44 -6.65 -2.67
CA THR A 32 13.26 -5.31 -2.09
C THR A 32 11.95 -4.68 -2.54
N ASN A 33 11.61 -4.75 -3.83
CA ASN A 33 10.35 -4.20 -4.32
C ASN A 33 9.15 -4.98 -3.75
N ASN A 34 9.30 -6.30 -3.58
CA ASN A 34 8.25 -7.13 -3.01
C ASN A 34 8.03 -6.80 -1.52
N GLU A 35 9.11 -6.63 -0.76
CA GLU A 35 9.08 -6.20 0.64
C GLU A 35 8.45 -4.81 0.80
N LEU A 36 8.80 -3.87 -0.09
CA LEU A 36 8.19 -2.54 -0.12
C LEU A 36 6.68 -2.62 -0.36
N GLY A 37 6.25 -3.38 -1.37
CA GLY A 37 4.82 -3.56 -1.68
C GLY A 37 4.03 -4.12 -0.50
N LYS A 38 4.56 -5.17 0.14
CA LYS A 38 3.97 -5.78 1.35
C LYS A 38 3.89 -4.79 2.50
N LYS A 39 4.96 -4.03 2.73
CA LYS A 39 5.02 -3.06 3.81
C LYS A 39 3.97 -1.96 3.63
N ILE A 40 3.89 -1.36 2.44
CA ILE A 40 2.91 -0.29 2.16
C ILE A 40 1.49 -0.81 2.34
N VAL A 41 1.15 -1.99 1.81
CA VAL A 41 -0.19 -2.56 1.98
C VAL A 41 -0.51 -2.87 3.44
N ALA A 42 0.44 -3.42 4.19
CA ALA A 42 0.26 -3.67 5.62
C ALA A 42 0.00 -2.37 6.39
N ASP A 43 0.77 -1.32 6.10
CA ASP A 43 0.62 -0.02 6.76
C ASP A 43 -0.71 0.65 6.36
N TRP A 44 -1.15 0.54 5.09
CA TRP A 44 -2.46 1.02 4.66
C TRP A 44 -3.61 0.27 5.35
N GLN A 45 -3.53 -1.06 5.44
CA GLN A 45 -4.55 -1.87 6.12
C GLN A 45 -4.62 -1.57 7.63
N ALA A 46 -3.56 -1.04 8.23
CA ALA A 46 -3.56 -0.58 9.62
C ALA A 46 -4.25 0.79 9.81
N VAL A 47 -4.47 1.56 8.74
CA VAL A 47 -5.16 2.86 8.83
C VAL A 47 -6.65 2.67 9.01
N SER A 48 -7.19 3.29 10.07
CA SER A 48 -8.63 3.28 10.32
C SER A 48 -9.37 3.99 9.18
N GLY A 49 -10.19 3.23 8.45
CA GLY A 49 -10.95 3.74 7.30
C GLY A 49 -10.60 3.03 6.00
N VAL A 50 -9.50 2.27 5.95
CA VAL A 50 -9.22 1.34 4.87
C VAL A 50 -9.99 0.04 5.11
N ALA A 51 -10.70 -0.43 4.08
CA ALA A 51 -11.46 -1.68 4.10
C ALA A 51 -10.66 -2.83 3.44
N ALA A 52 -9.94 -2.52 2.36
CA ALA A 52 -9.06 -3.46 1.68
C ALA A 52 -7.94 -2.71 0.98
N ALA A 53 -6.78 -3.35 0.84
CA ALA A 53 -5.68 -2.87 0.02
C ALA A 53 -4.89 -4.03 -0.57
N LYS A 54 -4.31 -3.83 -1.75
CA LYS A 54 -3.40 -4.77 -2.41
C LYS A 54 -2.35 -4.00 -3.22
N TYR A 55 -1.29 -4.70 -3.61
CA TYR A 55 -0.31 -4.20 -4.57
C TYR A 55 -0.10 -5.23 -5.66
N ASP A 56 0.21 -4.76 -6.86
CA ASP A 56 0.55 -5.58 -8.01
C ASP A 56 1.75 -4.93 -8.74
N TYR A 57 2.53 -5.75 -9.47
CA TYR A 57 3.54 -5.23 -10.37
C TYR A 57 2.86 -4.78 -11.67
N HIS A 58 2.97 -3.49 -12.00
CA HIS A 58 2.54 -2.98 -13.28
C HIS A 58 3.74 -2.91 -14.22
N ARG A 59 3.63 -3.57 -15.37
CA ARG A 59 4.60 -3.45 -16.47
C ARG A 59 4.00 -2.54 -17.54
N THR A 60 4.60 -1.36 -17.73
CA THR A 60 4.39 -0.58 -18.95
C THR A 60 5.39 -1.04 -20.03
N VAL A 61 5.24 -0.53 -21.25
CA VAL A 61 6.14 -0.85 -22.37
C VAL A 61 7.59 -0.44 -22.07
N SER A 62 7.82 0.55 -21.18
CA SER A 62 9.13 1.12 -20.89
C SER A 62 9.59 1.00 -19.43
N THR A 63 8.70 0.73 -18.48
CA THR A 63 9.04 0.69 -17.05
C THR A 63 8.24 -0.35 -16.28
N MET A 64 8.89 -0.96 -15.29
CA MET A 64 8.21 -1.72 -14.23
C MET A 64 7.90 -0.77 -13.08
N GLY A 65 6.70 -0.87 -12.51
CA GLY A 65 6.22 -0.06 -11.39
C GLY A 65 5.49 -0.90 -10.36
N LEU A 66 5.34 -0.39 -9.14
CA LEU A 66 4.41 -0.93 -8.15
C LEU A 66 3.11 -0.13 -8.20
N GLY A 67 2.01 -0.82 -8.46
CA GLY A 67 0.66 -0.27 -8.37
C GLY A 67 0.00 -0.71 -7.07
N PHE A 68 -0.74 0.20 -6.45
CA PHE A 68 -1.47 -0.05 -5.22
C PHE A 68 -2.95 0.25 -5.42
N ASP A 69 -3.81 -0.66 -5.02
CA ASP A 69 -5.25 -0.43 -4.98
C ASP A 69 -5.71 -0.41 -3.52
N ALA A 70 -6.50 0.59 -3.13
CA ALA A 70 -7.13 0.66 -1.82
C ALA A 70 -8.62 0.98 -1.91
N ALA A 71 -9.44 0.24 -1.16
CA ALA A 71 -10.83 0.56 -0.93
C ALA A 71 -10.99 1.16 0.46
N LEU A 72 -11.49 2.39 0.52
CA LEU A 72 -11.88 3.07 1.74
C LEU A 72 -13.32 2.70 2.10
N LYS A 73 -13.59 2.60 3.40
CA LYS A 73 -14.94 2.50 3.93
C LYS A 73 -15.72 3.77 3.53
N PRO A 74 -16.93 3.66 2.93
CA PRO A 74 -17.65 4.81 2.38
C PRO A 74 -17.83 5.97 3.37
N GLU A 75 -18.05 5.66 4.64
CA GLU A 75 -18.27 6.61 5.74
C GLU A 75 -16.98 7.33 6.22
N SER A 76 -15.80 6.77 5.95
CA SER A 76 -14.50 7.34 6.35
C SER A 76 -13.75 7.98 5.18
N ALA A 77 -14.19 7.73 3.96
CA ALA A 77 -13.52 8.13 2.73
C ALA A 77 -13.44 9.66 2.59
N SER A 78 -12.23 10.20 2.62
CA SER A 78 -11.95 11.65 2.58
C SER A 78 -10.63 11.94 1.89
N ASP A 79 -10.45 13.18 1.43
CA ASP A 79 -9.18 13.63 0.82
C ASP A 79 -8.02 13.57 1.83
N THR A 80 -8.29 13.82 3.11
CA THR A 80 -7.31 13.66 4.19
C THR A 80 -6.83 12.23 4.32
N LEU A 81 -7.74 11.26 4.27
CA LEU A 81 -7.39 9.84 4.31
C LEU A 81 -6.61 9.42 3.05
N VAL A 82 -6.99 9.92 1.88
CA VAL A 82 -6.21 9.72 0.64
C VAL A 82 -4.78 10.26 0.78
N GLN A 83 -4.63 11.47 1.32
CA GLN A 83 -3.31 12.07 1.56
C GLN A 83 -2.48 11.26 2.55
N GLU A 84 -3.09 10.75 3.62
CA GLU A 84 -2.42 9.89 4.60
C GLU A 84 -1.86 8.62 3.93
N LEU A 85 -2.65 7.94 3.09
CA LEU A 85 -2.17 6.75 2.37
C LEU A 85 -1.01 7.08 1.42
N VAL A 86 -1.10 8.20 0.70
CA VAL A 86 -0.02 8.68 -0.18
C VAL A 86 1.25 8.98 0.63
N GLU A 87 1.14 9.62 1.79
CA GLU A 87 2.28 9.94 2.65
C GLU A 87 2.91 8.69 3.28
N ILE A 88 2.12 7.66 3.62
CA ILE A 88 2.62 6.35 4.04
C ILE A 88 3.47 5.73 2.92
N ALA A 89 2.94 5.69 1.70
CA ALA A 89 3.66 5.11 0.57
C ALA A 89 4.96 5.87 0.26
N LYS A 90 4.96 7.20 0.34
CA LYS A 90 6.17 8.03 0.18
C LYS A 90 7.21 7.75 1.27
N ARG A 91 6.79 7.69 2.53
CA ARG A 91 7.67 7.38 3.66
C ARG A 91 8.32 6.01 3.46
N ASP A 92 7.52 4.99 3.19
CA ASP A 92 8.01 3.62 3.07
C ASP A 92 8.91 3.45 1.85
N TYR A 93 8.59 4.11 0.73
CA TYR A 93 9.49 4.18 -0.42
C TYR A 93 10.83 4.81 -0.06
N TRP A 94 10.81 5.94 0.64
CA TRP A 94 12.01 6.67 1.03
C TRP A 94 12.90 5.87 1.97
N GLN A 95 12.29 5.14 2.90
CA GLN A 95 12.98 4.29 3.87
C GLN A 95 13.41 2.94 3.29
N SER A 96 13.10 2.66 2.03
CA SER A 96 13.55 1.47 1.32
C SER A 96 14.76 1.77 0.41
N THR A 97 15.47 0.73 0.00
CA THR A 97 16.46 0.80 -1.08
C THR A 97 15.83 0.61 -2.47
N ALA A 98 14.49 0.57 -2.57
CA ALA A 98 13.80 0.46 -3.85
C ALA A 98 14.03 1.73 -4.70
N ASP A 99 14.10 1.50 -6.00
CA ASP A 99 14.20 2.53 -7.03
C ASP A 99 13.27 2.13 -8.18
N ILE A 100 11.98 2.33 -7.95
CA ILE A 100 10.91 1.91 -8.85
C ILE A 100 9.73 2.89 -8.74
N PRO A 101 9.10 3.31 -9.84
CA PRO A 101 7.95 4.20 -9.78
C PRO A 101 6.76 3.54 -9.05
N LEU A 102 6.04 4.37 -8.30
CA LEU A 102 4.83 3.97 -7.57
C LEU A 102 3.60 4.65 -8.19
N ALA A 103 2.48 3.93 -8.23
CA ALA A 103 1.17 4.47 -8.60
C ALA A 103 0.10 3.91 -7.66
N ALA A 104 -0.99 4.64 -7.48
CA ALA A 104 -2.11 4.16 -6.69
C ALA A 104 -3.46 4.49 -7.31
N ALA A 105 -4.44 3.64 -7.04
CA ALA A 105 -5.86 3.90 -7.20
C ALA A 105 -6.57 3.72 -5.85
N ILE A 106 -7.28 4.76 -5.40
CA ILE A 106 -7.96 4.77 -4.10
C ILE A 106 -9.46 5.01 -4.35
N PHE A 107 -10.29 4.12 -3.79
CA PHE A 107 -11.72 4.06 -4.07
C PHE A 107 -12.58 4.27 -2.82
N ARG A 108 -13.73 4.94 -2.95
CA ARG A 108 -14.80 5.02 -1.95
C ARG A 108 -15.85 3.94 -2.26
N SER A 109 -15.60 2.70 -1.81
CA SER A 109 -16.46 1.56 -2.17
C SER A 109 -16.64 0.52 -1.05
N GLY A 110 -15.79 0.50 -0.02
CA GLY A 110 -15.79 -0.54 1.03
C GLY A 110 -15.21 -1.88 0.59
N GLU A 111 -15.07 -2.14 -0.71
CA GLU A 111 -14.39 -3.30 -1.30
C GLU A 111 -13.63 -2.89 -2.56
N LEU A 112 -12.61 -3.66 -2.95
CA LEU A 112 -11.86 -3.37 -4.18
C LEU A 112 -12.77 -3.59 -5.40
N PRO A 113 -12.90 -2.60 -6.30
CA PRO A 113 -13.76 -2.75 -7.47
C PRO A 113 -13.20 -3.80 -8.45
N GLU A 114 -14.09 -4.40 -9.23
CA GLU A 114 -13.68 -5.17 -10.41
C GLU A 114 -12.97 -4.27 -11.42
N THR A 115 -11.96 -4.83 -12.10
CA THR A 115 -11.28 -4.16 -13.20
C THR A 115 -11.85 -4.65 -14.54
N PRO A 116 -12.23 -3.75 -15.47
CA PRO A 116 -12.17 -2.29 -15.39
C PRO A 116 -13.27 -1.68 -14.51
N VAL A 117 -12.94 -0.58 -13.82
CA VAL A 117 -13.87 0.15 -12.96
C VAL A 117 -14.96 0.82 -13.81
N LYS A 118 -16.22 0.40 -13.60
CA LYS A 118 -17.38 0.91 -14.37
C LYS A 118 -17.89 2.24 -13.85
N ASP A 119 -18.00 2.38 -12.54
CA ASP A 119 -18.42 3.61 -11.89
C ASP A 119 -17.19 4.45 -11.55
N LYS A 120 -17.00 5.58 -12.24
CA LYS A 120 -15.85 6.46 -11.96
C LYS A 120 -16.06 7.34 -10.73
N SER A 121 -17.29 7.46 -10.21
CA SER A 121 -17.59 8.33 -9.07
C SER A 121 -16.99 7.83 -7.75
N ILE A 122 -16.64 6.55 -7.69
CA ILE A 122 -15.96 5.97 -6.52
C ILE A 122 -14.45 6.26 -6.51
N ILE A 123 -13.86 6.76 -7.61
CA ILE A 123 -12.42 7.00 -7.70
C ILE A 123 -12.08 8.30 -6.97
N MET A 124 -11.28 8.20 -5.90
CA MET A 124 -10.80 9.35 -5.14
C MET A 124 -9.39 9.77 -5.55
N PHE A 125 -8.57 8.81 -5.98
CA PHE A 125 -7.23 9.04 -6.49
C PHE A 125 -6.93 7.99 -7.54
N ASP A 126 -6.31 8.38 -8.64
CA ASP A 126 -5.78 7.48 -9.67
C ASP A 126 -4.59 8.17 -10.33
N GLY A 127 -3.38 7.68 -10.05
CA GLY A 127 -2.18 8.22 -10.66
C GLY A 127 -0.86 7.91 -9.93
N PRO A 128 0.23 8.55 -10.38
CA PRO A 128 1.55 8.33 -9.81
C PRO A 128 1.68 8.95 -8.41
N ILE A 129 2.34 8.23 -7.50
CA ILE A 129 2.82 8.78 -6.23
C ILE A 129 4.15 9.48 -6.54
N LYS A 130 4.10 10.80 -6.66
CA LYS A 130 5.25 11.61 -7.12
C LYS A 130 6.33 11.68 -6.04
N ILE A 131 7.50 11.12 -6.37
CA ILE A 131 8.76 11.22 -5.63
C ILE A 131 9.85 11.43 -6.70
N ASP A 132 10.26 12.67 -6.87
CA ASP A 132 11.36 13.10 -7.74
C ASP A 132 12.67 13.07 -6.96
N MET A 133 13.46 12.01 -7.19
CA MET A 133 14.78 11.86 -6.56
C MET A 133 15.84 12.79 -7.16
N TYR A 134 15.53 13.53 -8.24
CA TYR A 134 16.44 14.48 -8.88
C TYR A 134 16.18 15.91 -8.44
N ASP A 135 15.01 16.21 -7.85
CA ASP A 135 14.73 17.49 -7.23
C ASP A 135 15.42 17.58 -5.84
N LYS A 136 16.49 18.38 -5.78
CA LYS A 136 17.26 18.61 -4.55
C LYS A 136 16.41 19.17 -3.41
N ALA A 137 15.41 20.00 -3.71
CA ALA A 137 14.54 20.55 -2.68
C ALA A 137 13.67 19.45 -2.06
N GLN A 138 13.08 18.60 -2.90
CA GLN A 138 12.28 17.48 -2.41
C GLN A 138 13.14 16.44 -1.67
N VAL A 139 14.34 16.14 -2.17
CA VAL A 139 15.28 15.25 -1.45
C VAL A 139 15.63 15.81 -0.07
N ALA A 140 15.87 17.13 0.04
CA ALA A 140 16.13 17.76 1.33
C ALA A 140 14.92 17.70 2.28
N GLU A 141 13.70 17.91 1.77
CA GLU A 141 12.47 17.78 2.55
C GLU A 141 12.29 16.35 3.07
N MET A 142 12.45 15.35 2.20
CA MET A 142 12.30 13.94 2.58
C MET A 142 13.37 13.50 3.58
N ASN A 143 14.61 13.97 3.42
CA ASN A 143 15.69 13.76 4.39
C ASN A 143 15.38 14.37 5.75
N ALA A 144 14.82 15.58 5.77
CA ALA A 144 14.42 16.24 7.02
C ALA A 144 13.26 15.51 7.70
N LYS A 145 12.32 14.96 6.93
CA LYS A 145 11.11 14.30 7.43
C LYS A 145 11.33 12.85 7.87
N TYR A 146 12.13 12.09 7.12
CA TYR A 146 12.25 10.64 7.26
C TYR A 146 13.68 10.13 7.46
N GLY A 147 14.68 11.02 7.45
CA GLY A 147 16.10 10.67 7.48
C GLY A 147 16.66 10.36 6.08
N PRO A 148 17.99 10.12 5.98
CA PRO A 148 18.64 9.80 4.71
C PRO A 148 18.07 8.54 4.05
N LYS A 149 17.83 8.58 2.73
CA LYS A 149 17.41 7.40 1.97
C LYS A 149 18.51 6.33 2.01
N PRO A 150 18.18 5.06 2.35
CA PRO A 150 19.16 3.98 2.32
C PRO A 150 19.66 3.68 0.89
N GLU A 151 20.96 3.38 0.77
CA GLU A 151 21.59 2.99 -0.49
C GLU A 151 21.63 1.46 -0.65
N LYS A 152 21.49 0.95 -1.88
CA LYS A 152 21.77 -0.47 -2.18
C LYS A 152 23.27 -0.71 -1.98
N LYS A 153 23.62 -1.67 -1.12
CA LYS A 153 25.01 -2.12 -0.92
C LYS A 153 25.48 -3.03 -2.04
#